data_AF-I1C859-F1
#
_entry.id   AF-I1C859-F1
#
_cell.length_a   1.000
_cell.length_b   1.000
_cell.length_c   1.000
_cell.angle_alpha   90.00
_cell.angle_beta   90.00
_cell.angle_gamma   90.00
#
_symmetry.space_group_name_H-M   'P 1'
#
loop_
_entity.id
_entity.type
_entity.pdbx_description
1 polymer ?
#
loop_
_entity_poly.entity_id
_entity_poly.type
_entity_poly.pdbx_seq_one_letter_code
_entity_poly.pdbx_strand_id
1 'polypeptide(L)'
;MENADVILADLVDKLCDELSLSHPRLLATLTCLSQFASYTHNILTPVVGILLNFIEKNLLSAATKTIADSNPEWVAYEALPELSKQKIIGVRLLVNYLAACKDKVSLEEHITTRAFAILYNLLESDCDNAFANKTSSAETSHLRLGASQGIVKLTQYQEYMSELTVPRFEKLSYTLQDTCYYVREAFAEYLMKGLQTEQIHSRYYALLFICAHEPEAALIKKIRSFIQKRFSLLSIKQHESTVLGSSFVRLIHLLAHHPDFTIATEDLFIFAQYIKFFLSCAATADNVSFLYHIVQKIKLSKDVVADELSQNSYALSDLASLLIKHKCNEVSWPLDAYAGHVDLHSKLYKSLASGTVQNEVK
;
A
#
# COMPACT_ATOMS: atom_id res chain seq x y z
N MET A 1 -15.35 10.77 -35.56
CA MET A 1 -15.40 11.62 -34.35
C MET A 1 -16.68 12.42 -34.45
N GLU A 2 -17.55 12.32 -33.46
CA GLU A 2 -18.76 13.14 -33.42
C GLU A 2 -18.37 14.61 -33.26
N ASN A 3 -19.21 15.56 -33.71
CA ASN A 3 -18.91 17.00 -33.65
C ASN A 3 -18.52 17.47 -32.22
N ALA A 4 -19.05 16.78 -31.19
CA ALA A 4 -18.68 17.00 -29.80
C ALA A 4 -17.23 16.64 -29.46
N ASP A 5 -16.70 15.51 -29.97
CA ASP A 5 -15.33 15.08 -29.70
C ASP A 5 -14.30 16.08 -30.24
N VAL A 6 -14.60 16.70 -31.39
CA VAL A 6 -13.75 17.72 -32.01
C VAL A 6 -13.69 18.97 -31.12
N ILE A 7 -14.85 19.45 -30.65
CA ILE A 7 -14.92 20.60 -29.74
C ILE A 7 -14.18 20.33 -28.42
N LEU A 8 -14.29 19.11 -27.89
CA LEU A 8 -13.60 18.72 -26.67
C LEU A 8 -12.08 18.58 -26.89
N ALA A 9 -11.64 18.08 -28.04
CA ALA A 9 -10.23 18.05 -28.41
C ALA A 9 -9.64 19.46 -28.52
N ASP A 10 -10.32 20.38 -29.22
CA ASP A 10 -9.91 21.79 -29.33
C ASP A 10 -9.82 22.46 -27.95
N LEU A 11 -10.71 22.10 -27.02
CA LEU A 11 -10.66 22.59 -25.64
C LEU A 11 -9.47 22.01 -24.88
N VAL A 12 -9.19 20.70 -25.02
CA VAL A 12 -8.02 20.06 -24.40
C VAL A 12 -6.73 20.70 -24.90
N ASP A 13 -6.60 20.95 -26.20
CA ASP A 13 -5.42 21.60 -26.78
C ASP A 13 -5.21 23.01 -26.19
N LYS A 14 -6.27 23.81 -26.11
CA LYS A 14 -6.22 25.14 -25.45
C LYS A 14 -5.81 25.04 -23.97
N LEU A 15 -6.30 24.05 -23.24
CA LEU A 15 -5.92 23.82 -21.84
C LEU A 15 -4.46 23.38 -21.73
N CYS A 16 -3.94 22.63 -22.71
CA CYS A 16 -2.53 22.25 -22.77
C CYS A 16 -1.62 23.45 -23.04
N ASP A 17 -2.03 24.41 -23.87
CA ASP A 17 -1.29 25.66 -24.10
C ASP A 17 -1.15 26.52 -22.83
N GLU A 18 -2.08 26.37 -21.88
CA GLU A 18 -2.07 27.07 -20.59
C GLU A 18 -1.18 26.40 -19.51
N LEU A 19 -0.51 25.28 -19.82
CA LEU A 19 0.32 24.54 -18.86
C LEU A 19 1.63 25.27 -18.54
N SER A 20 1.55 26.25 -17.63
CA SER A 20 2.69 26.97 -17.09
C SER A 20 2.49 27.25 -15.60
N LEU A 21 3.55 27.13 -14.81
CA LEU A 21 3.54 27.49 -13.38
C LEU A 21 3.21 28.97 -13.13
N SER A 22 3.47 29.83 -14.11
CA SER A 22 3.12 31.24 -14.06
C SER A 22 1.67 31.52 -14.45
N HIS A 23 0.94 30.53 -14.97
CA HIS A 23 -0.42 30.74 -15.44
C HIS A 23 -1.39 30.89 -14.24
N PRO A 24 -2.16 31.99 -14.14
CA PRO A 24 -2.96 32.30 -12.95
C PRO A 24 -4.10 31.31 -12.72
N ARG A 25 -4.51 30.56 -13.75
CA ARG A 25 -5.61 29.58 -13.67
C ARG A 25 -5.12 28.14 -13.69
N LEU A 26 -3.83 27.88 -13.49
CA LEU A 26 -3.25 26.53 -13.62
C LEU A 26 -3.99 25.48 -12.79
N LEU A 27 -4.42 25.80 -11.56
CA LEU A 27 -5.19 24.85 -10.74
C LEU A 27 -6.52 24.47 -11.40
N ALA A 28 -7.24 25.45 -11.97
CA ALA A 28 -8.48 25.20 -12.69
C ALA A 28 -8.22 24.38 -13.96
N THR A 29 -7.19 24.74 -14.73
CA THR A 29 -6.75 24.01 -15.93
C THR A 29 -6.45 22.54 -15.62
N LEU A 30 -5.63 22.25 -14.59
CA LEU A 30 -5.32 20.89 -14.14
C LEU A 30 -6.56 20.15 -13.63
N THR A 31 -7.47 20.84 -12.95
CA THR A 31 -8.72 20.25 -12.45
C THR A 31 -9.62 19.83 -13.60
N CYS A 32 -9.78 20.68 -14.62
CA CYS A 32 -10.50 20.36 -15.85
C CYS A 32 -9.89 19.15 -16.54
N LEU A 33 -8.57 19.17 -16.78
CA LEU A 33 -7.85 18.05 -17.40
C LEU A 33 -7.98 16.75 -16.59
N SER A 34 -8.02 16.81 -15.26
CA SER A 34 -8.26 15.65 -14.38
C SER A 34 -9.67 15.06 -14.54
N GLN A 35 -10.69 15.89 -14.80
CA GLN A 35 -12.03 15.42 -15.13
C GLN A 35 -12.07 14.79 -16.52
N PHE A 36 -11.45 15.44 -17.50
CA PHE A 36 -11.27 14.89 -18.84
C PHE A 36 -10.61 13.52 -18.80
N ALA A 37 -9.55 13.35 -17.99
CA ALA A 37 -8.87 12.08 -17.80
C ALA A 37 -9.78 10.96 -17.26
N SER A 38 -10.81 11.32 -16.49
CA SER A 38 -11.74 10.34 -15.90
C SER A 38 -12.85 9.92 -16.87
N TYR A 39 -13.40 10.86 -17.63
CA TYR A 39 -14.62 10.65 -18.43
C TYR A 39 -14.39 10.55 -19.94
N THR A 40 -13.33 11.16 -20.45
CA THR A 40 -13.04 11.31 -21.89
C THR A 40 -11.56 11.11 -22.17
N HIS A 41 -10.96 10.08 -21.55
CA HIS A 41 -9.53 9.78 -21.63
C HIS A 41 -9.00 9.62 -23.07
N ASN A 42 -9.84 9.17 -24.02
CA ASN A 42 -9.52 9.07 -25.46
C ASN A 42 -9.02 10.39 -26.05
N ILE A 43 -9.58 11.51 -25.60
CA ILE A 43 -9.25 12.86 -26.10
C ILE A 43 -7.91 13.32 -25.53
N LEU A 44 -7.50 12.84 -24.35
CA LEU A 44 -6.21 13.16 -23.74
C LEU A 44 -5.09 12.26 -24.24
N THR A 45 -5.39 11.07 -24.75
CA THR A 45 -4.36 10.12 -25.19
C THR A 45 -3.32 10.74 -26.12
N PRO A 46 -3.68 11.57 -27.14
CA PRO A 46 -2.70 12.23 -28.00
C PRO A 46 -1.76 13.20 -27.27
N VAL A 47 -2.22 13.82 -26.17
CA VAL A 47 -1.47 14.86 -25.44
C VAL A 47 -0.91 14.37 -24.11
N VAL A 48 -1.12 13.11 -23.73
CA VAL A 48 -0.74 12.61 -22.40
C VAL A 48 0.76 12.67 -22.14
N GLY A 49 1.59 12.54 -23.18
CA GLY A 49 3.03 12.74 -23.08
C GLY A 49 3.41 14.17 -22.65
N ILE A 50 2.67 15.18 -23.13
CA ILE A 50 2.85 16.59 -22.74
C ILE A 50 2.45 16.76 -21.27
N LEU A 51 1.30 16.22 -20.87
CA LEU A 51 0.81 16.28 -19.50
C LEU A 51 1.78 15.62 -18.51
N LEU A 52 2.25 14.41 -18.84
CA LEU A 52 3.20 13.67 -18.02
C LEU A 52 4.53 14.44 -17.89
N ASN A 53 5.05 14.98 -18.99
CA ASN A 53 6.27 15.79 -18.99
C ASN A 53 6.13 17.04 -18.10
N PHE A 54 5.03 17.77 -18.24
CA PHE A 54 4.77 18.95 -17.43
C PHE A 54 4.65 18.59 -15.94
N ILE A 55 3.90 17.54 -15.61
CA ILE A 55 3.70 17.13 -14.22
C ILE A 55 5.02 16.72 -13.57
N GLU A 56 5.83 15.90 -14.25
CA GLU A 56 7.10 15.40 -13.74
C GLU A 56 8.17 16.52 -13.66
N LYS A 57 8.45 17.17 -14.79
CA LYS A 57 9.64 18.02 -14.93
C LYS A 57 9.42 19.45 -14.49
N ASN A 58 8.19 19.93 -14.52
CA ASN A 58 7.87 21.32 -14.18
C ASN A 58 7.14 21.39 -12.84
N LEU A 59 5.98 20.72 -12.73
CA LEU A 59 5.09 20.85 -11.59
C LEU A 59 5.67 20.25 -10.31
N LEU A 60 6.03 18.97 -10.31
CA LEU A 60 6.53 18.29 -9.12
C LEU A 60 7.93 18.77 -8.72
N SER A 61 8.74 19.16 -9.71
CA SER A 61 10.10 19.70 -9.50
C SER A 61 10.12 21.13 -8.93
N ALA A 62 9.02 21.87 -9.00
CA ALA A 62 8.92 23.22 -8.44
C ALA A 62 8.83 23.18 -6.90
N ALA A 63 9.76 23.81 -6.19
CA ALA A 63 9.76 23.80 -4.73
C ALA A 63 8.64 24.68 -4.14
N THR A 64 7.77 24.07 -3.33
CA THR A 64 6.85 24.81 -2.46
C THR A 64 7.61 25.16 -1.18
N LYS A 65 8.22 26.35 -1.17
CA LYS A 65 9.04 26.82 -0.05
C LYS A 65 8.17 27.14 1.17
N THR A 66 8.61 26.69 2.33
CA THR A 66 8.02 27.08 3.62
C THR A 66 8.84 28.20 4.24
N ILE A 67 8.18 29.29 4.64
CA ILE A 67 8.81 30.45 5.32
C ILE A 67 8.67 30.33 6.85
N ALA A 68 7.74 29.51 7.33
CA ALA A 68 7.47 29.34 8.76
C ALA A 68 8.40 28.31 9.41
N ASP A 69 8.90 28.63 10.59
CA ASP A 69 9.80 27.75 11.36
C ASP A 69 9.12 26.43 11.80
N SER A 70 7.79 26.38 11.86
CA SER A 70 7.06 25.19 12.34
C SER A 70 6.88 24.07 11.32
N ASN A 71 6.91 24.37 10.02
CA ASN A 71 6.68 23.45 8.88
C ASN A 71 5.85 22.19 9.21
N PRO A 72 4.56 22.33 9.55
CA PRO A 72 3.76 21.21 10.06
C PRO A 72 3.61 20.12 9.00
N GLU A 73 3.60 18.86 9.45
CA GLU A 73 3.42 17.69 8.58
C GLU A 73 2.02 17.57 7.97
N TRP A 74 1.04 18.32 8.49
CA TRP A 74 -0.30 18.36 7.96
C TRP A 74 -0.93 19.74 8.05
N VAL A 75 -1.58 20.13 6.95
CA VAL A 75 -2.45 21.29 6.82
C VAL A 75 -3.65 20.85 6.00
N ALA A 76 -4.85 21.33 6.34
CA ALA A 76 -6.06 21.06 5.57
C ALA A 76 -5.89 21.50 4.11
N TYR A 77 -6.48 20.77 3.18
CA TYR A 77 -6.30 20.99 1.74
C TYR A 77 -6.58 22.44 1.33
N GLU A 78 -7.62 23.05 1.90
CA GLU A 78 -8.06 24.42 1.62
C GLU A 78 -7.00 25.46 2.00
N ALA A 79 -6.24 25.18 3.05
CA ALA A 79 -5.20 26.06 3.59
C ALA A 79 -3.81 25.80 2.97
N LEU A 80 -3.66 24.78 2.11
CA LEU A 80 -2.40 24.54 1.41
C LEU A 80 -2.08 25.69 0.43
N PRO A 81 -0.78 25.96 0.21
CA PRO A 81 -0.33 26.80 -0.89
C PRO A 81 -0.91 26.34 -2.23
N GLU A 82 -1.14 27.31 -3.12
CA GLU A 82 -1.73 27.05 -4.44
C GLU A 82 -0.92 26.02 -5.24
N LEU A 83 0.41 26.11 -5.21
CA LEU A 83 1.30 25.16 -5.89
C LEU A 83 1.13 23.72 -5.37
N SER A 84 0.93 23.54 -4.06
CA SER A 84 0.67 22.22 -3.47
C SER A 84 -0.64 21.63 -3.98
N LYS A 85 -1.71 22.44 -4.04
CA LYS A 85 -2.98 22.02 -4.61
C LYS A 85 -2.82 21.60 -6.08
N GLN A 86 -2.06 22.37 -6.86
CA GLN A 86 -1.78 22.07 -8.26
C GLN A 86 -1.04 20.73 -8.40
N LYS A 87 0.02 20.47 -7.60
CA LYS A 87 0.74 19.19 -7.60
C LYS A 87 -0.17 18.01 -7.27
N ILE A 88 -1.00 18.14 -6.24
CA ILE A 88 -1.96 17.09 -5.83
C ILE A 88 -2.94 16.77 -6.97
N ILE A 89 -3.47 17.79 -7.65
CA ILE A 89 -4.37 17.60 -8.80
C ILE A 89 -3.62 17.02 -10.01
N GLY A 90 -2.37 17.42 -10.25
CA GLY A 90 -1.52 16.84 -11.29
C GLY A 90 -1.31 15.34 -11.11
N VAL A 91 -0.95 14.89 -9.90
CA VAL A 91 -0.81 13.46 -9.59
C VAL A 91 -2.16 12.74 -9.76
N ARG A 92 -3.26 13.36 -9.30
CA ARG A 92 -4.62 12.80 -9.47
C ARG A 92 -5.01 12.65 -10.95
N LEU A 93 -4.64 13.60 -11.80
CA LEU A 93 -4.84 13.53 -13.25
C LEU A 93 -4.17 12.27 -13.82
N LEU A 94 -2.90 11.99 -13.48
CA LEU A 94 -2.19 10.79 -13.94
C LEU A 94 -2.90 9.51 -13.51
N VAL A 95 -3.27 9.43 -12.23
CA VAL A 95 -3.98 8.26 -11.68
C VAL A 95 -5.34 8.07 -12.35
N ASN A 96 -6.09 9.16 -12.59
CA ASN A 96 -7.38 9.11 -13.26
C ASN A 96 -7.24 8.65 -14.71
N TYR A 97 -6.25 9.17 -15.43
CA TYR A 97 -5.99 8.79 -16.82
C TYR A 97 -5.67 7.29 -16.93
N LEU A 98 -4.73 6.80 -16.13
CA LEU A 98 -4.39 5.37 -16.12
C LEU A 98 -5.59 4.51 -15.74
N ALA A 99 -6.34 4.89 -14.70
CA ALA A 99 -7.52 4.15 -14.27
C ALA A 99 -8.60 4.07 -15.38
N ALA A 100 -8.72 5.11 -16.21
CA ALA A 100 -9.65 5.13 -17.33
C ALA A 100 -9.14 4.32 -18.54
N CYS A 101 -7.83 4.15 -18.68
CA CYS A 101 -7.17 3.37 -19.73
C CYS A 101 -7.01 1.86 -19.40
N LYS A 102 -7.56 1.39 -18.27
CA LYS A 102 -7.41 0.01 -17.75
C LYS A 102 -7.69 -1.14 -18.74
N ASP A 103 -8.53 -0.91 -19.75
CA ASP A 103 -8.97 -1.93 -20.71
C ASP A 103 -8.25 -1.80 -22.07
N LYS A 104 -7.27 -0.89 -22.19
CA LYS A 104 -6.57 -0.62 -23.45
C LYS A 104 -5.23 -1.36 -23.51
N VAL A 105 -5.17 -2.36 -24.39
CA VAL A 105 -3.95 -3.12 -24.75
C VAL A 105 -2.85 -2.24 -25.37
N SER A 106 -3.18 -1.02 -25.81
CA SER A 106 -2.28 -0.15 -26.57
C SER A 106 -1.80 1.10 -25.81
N LEU A 107 -1.97 1.16 -24.48
CA LEU A 107 -1.33 2.26 -23.74
C LEU A 107 0.19 2.07 -23.83
N GLU A 108 0.91 3.10 -24.25
CA GLU A 108 2.35 3.00 -24.39
C GLU A 108 2.99 2.69 -23.03
N GLU A 109 3.70 1.57 -22.95
CA GLU A 109 4.35 1.06 -21.73
C GLU A 109 5.15 2.15 -21.01
N HIS A 110 5.81 3.03 -21.78
CA HIS A 110 6.60 4.13 -21.26
C HIS A 110 5.79 5.14 -20.41
N ILE A 111 4.50 5.36 -20.72
CA ILE A 111 3.61 6.24 -19.94
C ILE A 111 3.30 5.60 -18.60
N THR A 112 2.94 4.32 -18.61
CA THR A 112 2.64 3.53 -17.40
C THR A 112 3.85 3.51 -16.47
N THR A 113 5.02 3.10 -16.98
CA THR A 113 6.26 2.99 -16.20
C THR A 113 6.66 4.31 -15.57
N ARG A 114 6.59 5.42 -16.33
CA ARG A 114 6.92 6.76 -15.80
C ARG A 114 5.92 7.24 -14.75
N ALA A 115 4.62 7.05 -14.99
CA ALA A 115 3.60 7.44 -14.03
C ALA A 115 3.73 6.65 -12.71
N PHE A 116 3.99 5.34 -12.77
CA PHE A 116 4.27 4.55 -11.58
C PHE A 116 5.57 4.96 -10.89
N ALA A 117 6.63 5.30 -11.65
CA ALA A 117 7.87 5.83 -11.07
C ALA A 117 7.61 7.13 -10.28
N ILE A 118 6.78 8.04 -10.80
CA ILE A 118 6.34 9.23 -10.07
C ILE A 118 5.65 8.85 -8.76
N LEU A 119 4.67 7.92 -8.81
CA LEU A 119 3.94 7.49 -7.60
C LEU A 119 4.87 6.86 -6.55
N TYR A 120 5.83 6.02 -6.97
CA TYR A 120 6.78 5.40 -6.05
C TYR A 120 7.79 6.42 -5.48
N ASN A 121 8.25 7.39 -6.26
CA ASN A 121 9.11 8.46 -5.76
C ASN A 121 8.39 9.33 -4.70
N LEU A 122 7.10 9.61 -4.90
CA LEU A 122 6.28 10.32 -3.92
C LEU A 122 6.04 9.50 -2.66
N LEU A 123 5.95 8.17 -2.78
CA LEU A 123 5.84 7.25 -1.65
C LEU A 123 7.08 7.29 -0.76
N GLU A 124 8.26 7.42 -1.36
CA GLU A 124 9.57 7.49 -0.68
C GLU A 124 9.91 8.89 -0.14
N SER A 125 9.09 9.90 -0.44
CA SER A 125 9.31 11.26 0.04
C SER A 125 8.86 11.40 1.49
N ASP A 126 9.78 11.73 2.39
CA ASP A 126 9.50 11.92 3.83
C ASP A 126 9.49 13.40 4.27
N CYS A 127 8.91 13.64 5.44
CA CYS A 127 8.76 14.97 6.03
C CYS A 127 10.08 15.54 6.59
N ASP A 128 11.03 14.69 6.96
CA ASP A 128 12.33 15.11 7.51
C ASP A 128 13.18 15.76 6.41
N ASN A 129 13.23 15.15 5.23
CA ASN A 129 13.84 15.70 4.04
C ASN A 129 13.15 16.99 3.59
N ALA A 130 11.82 17.05 3.67
CA ALA A 130 11.10 18.30 3.38
C ALA A 130 11.48 19.42 4.36
N PHE A 131 11.54 19.11 5.65
CA PHE A 131 11.97 20.04 6.69
C PHE A 131 13.40 20.54 6.46
N ALA A 132 14.35 19.62 6.24
CA ALA A 132 15.76 19.94 5.99
C ALA A 132 15.93 20.84 4.74
N ASN A 133 15.17 20.58 3.68
CA ASN A 133 15.21 21.34 2.44
C ASN A 133 14.34 22.62 2.44
N LYS A 134 13.67 22.92 3.56
CA LYS A 134 12.73 24.06 3.70
C LYS A 134 11.60 24.02 2.66
N THR A 135 11.14 22.83 2.31
CA THR A 135 9.96 22.59 1.49
C THR A 135 8.78 22.15 2.37
N SER A 136 7.56 22.24 1.86
CA SER A 136 6.36 21.98 2.64
C SER A 136 6.21 20.50 3.04
N SER A 137 6.30 20.20 4.34
CA SER A 137 6.05 18.85 4.86
C SER A 137 4.59 18.44 4.68
N ALA A 138 3.65 19.38 4.85
CA ALA A 138 2.24 19.14 4.56
C ALA A 138 1.99 18.72 3.11
N GLU A 139 2.63 19.38 2.14
CA GLU A 139 2.55 18.96 0.73
C GLU A 139 3.05 17.53 0.53
N THR A 140 4.21 17.20 1.11
CA THR A 140 4.80 15.86 1.05
C THR A 140 3.83 14.80 1.58
N SER A 141 3.20 15.05 2.73
CA SER A 141 2.18 14.15 3.31
C SER A 141 0.97 13.94 2.40
N HIS A 142 0.43 15.01 1.81
CA HIS A 142 -0.72 14.91 0.89
C HIS A 142 -0.36 14.16 -0.40
N LEU A 143 0.83 14.41 -0.97
CA LEU A 143 1.29 13.73 -2.17
C LEU A 143 1.55 12.25 -1.92
N ARG A 144 2.18 11.91 -0.79
CA ARG A 144 2.43 10.53 -0.37
C ARG A 144 1.12 9.76 -0.16
N LEU A 145 0.15 10.34 0.56
CA LEU A 145 -1.19 9.76 0.71
C LEU A 145 -1.88 9.52 -0.65
N GLY A 146 -1.86 10.52 -1.52
CA GLY A 146 -2.44 10.42 -2.87
C GLY A 146 -1.77 9.36 -3.73
N ALA A 147 -0.44 9.23 -3.63
CA ALA A 147 0.33 8.21 -4.32
C ALA A 147 0.00 6.80 -3.82
N SER A 148 -0.03 6.58 -2.51
CA SER A 148 -0.40 5.28 -1.92
C SER A 148 -1.79 4.83 -2.34
N GLN A 149 -2.78 5.74 -2.28
CA GLN A 149 -4.15 5.44 -2.74
C GLN A 149 -4.19 5.17 -4.25
N GLY A 150 -3.44 5.93 -5.04
CA GLY A 150 -3.31 5.76 -6.49
C GLY A 150 -2.73 4.40 -6.86
N ILE A 151 -1.65 3.97 -6.23
CA ILE A 151 -1.02 2.67 -6.43
C ILE A 151 -2.02 1.54 -6.13
N VAL A 152 -2.72 1.60 -4.99
CA VAL A 152 -3.75 0.61 -4.65
C VAL A 152 -4.86 0.60 -5.71
N LYS A 153 -5.36 1.77 -6.12
CA LYS A 153 -6.43 1.89 -7.13
C LYS A 153 -6.03 1.26 -8.46
N LEU A 154 -4.85 1.60 -8.98
CA LEU A 154 -4.41 1.19 -10.31
C LEU A 154 -4.12 -0.31 -10.36
N THR A 155 -3.49 -0.85 -9.32
CA THR A 155 -3.04 -2.25 -9.28
C THR A 155 -4.16 -3.26 -9.00
N GLN A 156 -5.43 -2.80 -9.01
CA GLN A 156 -6.60 -3.67 -9.14
C GLN A 156 -6.86 -4.08 -10.59
N TYR A 157 -6.38 -3.31 -11.56
CA TYR A 157 -6.53 -3.60 -12.97
C TYR A 157 -5.42 -4.53 -13.45
N GLN A 158 -5.78 -5.59 -14.19
CA GLN A 158 -4.85 -6.62 -14.67
C GLN A 158 -3.64 -6.02 -15.38
N GLU A 159 -3.87 -5.00 -16.20
CA GLU A 159 -2.84 -4.25 -16.94
C GLU A 159 -1.72 -3.71 -16.04
N TYR A 160 -2.05 -3.29 -14.82
CA TYR A 160 -1.10 -2.66 -13.89
C TYR A 160 -0.72 -3.57 -12.72
N MET A 161 -1.16 -4.83 -12.72
CA MET A 161 -0.89 -5.72 -11.58
C MET A 161 0.60 -6.04 -11.42
N SER A 162 1.36 -6.09 -12.52
CA SER A 162 2.81 -6.31 -12.52
C SER A 162 3.58 -5.17 -11.87
N GLU A 163 3.04 -3.95 -11.89
CA GLU A 163 3.66 -2.77 -11.29
C GLU A 163 3.75 -2.86 -9.77
N LEU A 164 2.90 -3.69 -9.13
CA LEU A 164 2.97 -3.96 -7.70
C LEU A 164 3.74 -5.25 -7.41
N THR A 165 5.06 -5.15 -7.52
CA THR A 165 5.99 -6.21 -7.09
C THR A 165 5.92 -6.42 -5.57
N VAL A 166 6.48 -7.52 -5.07
CA VAL A 166 6.50 -7.79 -3.62
C VAL A 166 7.22 -6.68 -2.83
N PRO A 167 8.43 -6.22 -3.23
CA PRO A 167 9.09 -5.10 -2.56
C PRO A 167 8.29 -3.80 -2.59
N ARG A 168 7.57 -3.52 -3.68
CA ARG A 168 6.72 -2.33 -3.80
C ARG A 168 5.48 -2.43 -2.91
N PHE A 169 4.92 -3.63 -2.75
CA PHE A 169 3.84 -3.90 -1.81
C PHE A 169 4.30 -3.72 -0.35
N GLU A 170 5.52 -4.13 -0.02
CA GLU A 170 6.14 -3.90 1.29
C GLU A 170 6.34 -2.42 1.57
N LYS A 171 6.94 -1.67 0.63
CA LYS A 171 7.10 -0.21 0.75
C LYS A 171 5.76 0.51 0.95
N LEU A 172 4.71 0.07 0.26
CA LEU A 172 3.36 0.62 0.42
C LEU A 172 2.81 0.42 1.84
N SER A 173 3.26 -0.60 2.57
CA SER A 173 2.85 -0.83 3.95
C SER A 173 3.26 0.30 4.90
N TYR A 174 4.39 0.96 4.63
CA TYR A 174 4.95 2.01 5.50
C TYR A 174 4.06 3.27 5.55
N THR A 175 3.15 3.46 4.59
CA THR A 175 2.13 4.52 4.70
C THR A 175 1.22 4.35 5.91
N LEU A 176 1.08 3.13 6.46
CA LEU A 176 0.34 2.89 7.70
C LEU A 176 1.15 3.17 8.98
N GLN A 177 2.45 3.45 8.84
CA GLN A 177 3.39 3.83 9.90
C GLN A 177 3.96 5.24 9.67
N ASP A 178 3.29 6.03 8.83
CA ASP A 178 3.67 7.40 8.53
C ASP A 178 3.85 8.25 9.78
N THR A 179 4.82 9.18 9.76
CA THR A 179 4.99 10.15 10.84
C THR A 179 3.73 11.00 11.01
N CYS A 180 3.06 11.33 9.90
CA CYS A 180 1.83 12.10 9.89
C CYS A 180 0.61 11.23 10.18
N TYR A 181 -0.03 11.47 11.33
CA TYR A 181 -1.28 10.81 11.74
C TYR A 181 -2.35 10.78 10.64
N TYR A 182 -2.58 11.91 9.97
CA TYR A 182 -3.64 12.04 8.98
C TYR A 182 -3.39 11.19 7.73
N VAL A 183 -2.12 10.91 7.39
CA VAL A 183 -1.76 9.98 6.31
C VAL A 183 -2.12 8.55 6.73
N ARG A 184 -1.73 8.14 7.94
CA ARG A 184 -2.06 6.81 8.48
C ARG A 184 -3.56 6.58 8.54
N GLU A 185 -4.30 7.53 9.13
CA GLU A 185 -5.75 7.46 9.28
C GLU A 185 -6.45 7.35 7.92
N ALA A 186 -6.18 8.29 7.01
CA ALA A 186 -6.85 8.33 5.72
C ALA A 186 -6.51 7.11 4.84
N PHE A 187 -5.28 6.60 4.90
CA PHE A 187 -4.90 5.40 4.16
C PHE A 187 -5.53 4.14 4.75
N ALA A 188 -5.54 3.98 6.07
CA ALA A 188 -6.23 2.88 6.74
C ALA A 188 -7.73 2.86 6.40
N GLU A 189 -8.39 4.02 6.44
CA GLU A 189 -9.80 4.15 6.05
C GLU A 189 -10.04 3.78 4.59
N TYR A 190 -9.16 4.23 3.68
CA TYR A 190 -9.24 3.89 2.27
C TYR A 190 -9.16 2.37 2.04
N LEU A 191 -8.20 1.69 2.68
CA LEU A 191 -8.07 0.24 2.61
C LEU A 191 -9.28 -0.48 3.22
N MET A 192 -9.72 -0.09 4.41
CA MET A 192 -10.87 -0.70 5.08
C MET A 192 -12.14 -0.57 4.22
N LYS A 193 -12.39 0.62 3.64
CA LYS A 193 -13.52 0.85 2.75
C LYS A 193 -13.45 -0.06 1.51
N GLY A 194 -12.31 -0.09 0.82
CA GLY A 194 -12.13 -0.93 -0.37
C GLY A 194 -12.27 -2.43 -0.08
N LEU A 195 -11.76 -2.90 1.06
CA LEU A 195 -11.88 -4.30 1.49
C LEU A 195 -13.31 -4.66 1.90
N GLN A 196 -14.05 -3.72 2.47
CA GLN A 196 -15.46 -3.91 2.83
C GLN A 196 -16.35 -4.02 1.61
N THR A 197 -16.12 -3.17 0.61
CA THR A 197 -16.87 -3.13 -0.66
C THR A 197 -16.36 -4.13 -1.69
N GLU A 198 -15.32 -4.89 -1.37
CA GLU A 198 -14.67 -5.87 -2.25
C GLU A 198 -14.15 -5.22 -3.56
N GLN A 199 -13.85 -3.91 -3.52
CA GLN A 199 -13.30 -3.15 -4.64
C GLN A 199 -11.78 -3.21 -4.72
N ILE A 200 -11.11 -3.73 -3.68
CA ILE A 200 -9.66 -4.02 -3.70
C ILE A 200 -9.38 -5.44 -3.25
N HIS A 201 -8.28 -6.01 -3.75
CA HIS A 201 -7.87 -7.38 -3.49
C HIS A 201 -7.66 -7.66 -1.98
N SER A 202 -8.03 -8.85 -1.52
CA SER A 202 -7.93 -9.25 -0.09
C SER A 202 -6.51 -9.21 0.48
N ARG A 203 -5.47 -9.19 -0.36
CA ARG A 203 -4.05 -9.08 0.04
C ARG A 203 -3.78 -7.88 0.96
N TYR A 204 -4.55 -6.80 0.85
CA TYR A 204 -4.35 -5.60 1.68
C TYR A 204 -4.81 -5.78 3.14
N TYR A 205 -5.52 -6.86 3.51
CA TYR A 205 -5.75 -7.18 4.92
C TYR A 205 -4.43 -7.33 5.69
N ALA A 206 -3.39 -7.87 5.04
CA ALA A 206 -2.06 -8.01 5.65
C ALA A 206 -1.46 -6.66 6.08
N LEU A 207 -1.69 -5.60 5.31
CA LEU A 207 -1.15 -4.27 5.63
C LEU A 207 -1.74 -3.70 6.92
N LEU A 208 -3.03 -3.93 7.19
CA LEU A 208 -3.69 -3.39 8.39
C LEU A 208 -3.09 -3.91 9.70
N PHE A 209 -2.39 -5.05 9.68
CA PHE A 209 -1.70 -5.58 10.85
C PHE A 209 -0.38 -4.87 11.18
N ILE A 210 0.19 -4.12 10.23
CA ILE A 210 1.35 -3.26 10.45
C ILE A 210 1.02 -2.08 11.37
N CYS A 211 -0.26 -1.78 11.61
CA CYS A 211 -0.68 -0.78 12.58
C CYS A 211 -0.54 -1.24 14.06
N ALA A 212 0.14 -2.34 14.37
CA ALA A 212 0.19 -2.86 15.74
C ALA A 212 0.84 -1.91 16.76
N HIS A 213 1.70 -1.00 16.29
CA HIS A 213 2.33 0.07 17.09
C HIS A 213 1.69 1.44 16.88
N GLU A 214 0.47 1.48 16.36
CA GLU A 214 -0.30 2.71 16.15
C GLU A 214 -0.43 3.50 17.48
N PRO A 215 0.14 4.72 17.57
CA PRO A 215 0.10 5.52 18.79
C PRO A 215 -1.31 6.01 19.14
N GLU A 216 -2.18 6.21 18.15
CA GLU A 216 -3.52 6.73 18.37
C GLU A 216 -4.51 5.60 18.67
N ALA A 217 -4.87 5.50 19.96
CA ALA A 217 -5.75 4.46 20.48
C ALA A 217 -7.10 4.35 19.74
N ALA A 218 -7.63 5.48 19.25
CA ALA A 218 -8.87 5.52 18.48
C ALA A 218 -8.73 4.80 17.12
N LEU A 219 -7.62 5.05 16.41
CA LEU A 219 -7.36 4.48 15.10
C LEU A 219 -7.13 2.96 15.19
N ILE A 220 -6.26 2.51 16.10
CA ILE A 220 -6.02 1.06 16.27
C ILE A 220 -7.27 0.30 16.71
N LYS A 221 -8.11 0.91 17.56
CA LYS A 221 -9.39 0.33 17.95
C LYS A 221 -10.32 0.18 16.74
N LYS A 222 -10.40 1.20 15.89
CA LYS A 222 -11.21 1.18 14.65
C LYS A 222 -10.74 0.07 13.70
N ILE A 223 -9.43 -0.03 13.46
CA ILE A 223 -8.82 -1.07 12.61
C ILE A 223 -9.09 -2.46 13.18
N ARG A 224 -8.88 -2.67 14.50
CA ARG A 224 -9.17 -3.94 15.17
C ARG A 224 -10.62 -4.36 14.99
N SER A 225 -11.57 -3.47 15.28
CA SER A 225 -13.00 -3.76 15.14
C SER A 225 -13.39 -4.08 13.70
N PHE A 226 -12.78 -3.40 12.73
CA PHE A 226 -12.96 -3.70 11.31
C PHE A 226 -12.50 -5.12 10.96
N ILE A 227 -11.26 -5.48 11.30
CA ILE A 227 -10.67 -6.79 10.98
C ILE A 227 -11.50 -7.91 11.61
N GLN A 228 -11.80 -7.82 12.91
CA GLN A 228 -12.59 -8.82 13.64
C GLN A 228 -13.95 -9.06 12.98
N LYS A 229 -14.66 -7.98 12.64
CA LYS A 229 -15.96 -8.07 11.95
C LYS A 229 -15.82 -8.73 10.58
N ARG A 230 -14.79 -8.38 9.79
CA ARG A 230 -14.60 -8.92 8.43
C ARG A 230 -14.20 -10.39 8.45
N PHE A 231 -13.27 -10.78 9.31
CA PHE A 231 -12.81 -12.17 9.38
C PHE A 231 -13.91 -13.11 9.90
N SER A 232 -14.73 -12.66 10.87
CA SER A 232 -15.92 -13.39 11.30
C SER A 232 -16.93 -13.61 10.17
N LEU A 233 -17.12 -12.62 9.30
CA LEU A 233 -18.03 -12.76 8.14
C LEU A 233 -17.43 -13.67 7.05
N LEU A 234 -16.12 -13.60 6.82
CA LEU A 234 -15.44 -14.42 5.82
C LEU A 234 -15.38 -15.90 6.23
N SER A 235 -15.18 -16.20 7.51
CA SER A 235 -15.21 -17.57 8.02
C SER A 235 -16.57 -18.27 7.83
N ILE A 236 -17.65 -17.50 7.75
CA ILE A 236 -19.00 -18.03 7.46
C ILE A 236 -19.17 -18.33 5.96
N LYS A 237 -18.57 -17.50 5.09
CA LYS A 237 -18.76 -17.57 3.63
C LYS A 237 -17.82 -18.55 2.92
N GLN A 238 -16.62 -18.74 3.45
CA GLN A 238 -15.58 -19.57 2.84
C GLN A 238 -15.33 -20.76 3.75
N HIS A 239 -15.64 -21.96 3.26
CA HIS A 239 -15.42 -23.22 4.01
C HIS A 239 -13.95 -23.50 4.31
N GLU A 240 -13.01 -22.74 3.72
CA GLU A 240 -11.59 -22.76 4.06
C GLU A 240 -11.05 -21.33 4.21
N SER A 241 -10.21 -21.14 5.22
CA SER A 241 -9.64 -19.89 5.72
C SER A 241 -8.60 -19.24 4.78
N THR A 242 -8.85 -19.16 3.48
CA THR A 242 -7.87 -18.70 2.48
C THR A 242 -7.44 -17.26 2.70
N VAL A 243 -8.38 -16.34 2.97
CA VAL A 243 -8.03 -14.92 3.23
C VAL A 243 -7.28 -14.76 4.54
N LEU A 244 -7.71 -15.45 5.59
CA LEU A 244 -7.04 -15.44 6.89
C LEU A 244 -5.59 -15.95 6.78
N GLY A 245 -5.43 -17.14 6.18
CA GLY A 245 -4.13 -17.77 6.04
C GLY A 245 -3.20 -16.97 5.14
N SER A 246 -3.69 -16.51 3.98
CA SER A 246 -2.89 -15.66 3.09
C SER A 246 -2.51 -14.33 3.72
N SER A 247 -3.37 -13.74 4.56
CA SER A 247 -3.03 -12.54 5.34
C SER A 247 -1.92 -12.81 6.35
N PHE A 248 -1.96 -13.97 7.02
CA PHE A 248 -0.92 -14.33 8.00
C PHE A 248 0.42 -14.61 7.35
N VAL A 249 0.44 -15.42 6.28
CA VAL A 249 1.66 -15.69 5.48
C VAL A 249 2.28 -14.39 5.01
N ARG A 250 1.46 -13.47 4.47
CA ARG A 250 1.93 -12.18 3.98
C ARG A 250 2.40 -11.27 5.11
N LEU A 251 1.77 -11.29 6.28
CA LEU A 251 2.26 -10.54 7.44
C LEU A 251 3.66 -11.02 7.86
N ILE A 252 3.89 -12.33 7.98
CA ILE A 252 5.22 -12.85 8.33
C ILE A 252 6.27 -12.41 7.30
N HIS A 253 5.96 -12.47 6.00
CA HIS A 253 6.85 -11.98 4.95
C HIS A 253 7.11 -10.47 5.06
N LEU A 254 6.07 -9.65 5.23
CA LEU A 254 6.21 -8.19 5.42
C LEU A 254 7.14 -7.86 6.59
N LEU A 255 7.00 -8.58 7.71
CA LEU A 255 7.83 -8.38 8.90
C LEU A 255 9.27 -8.84 8.67
N ALA A 256 9.49 -9.94 7.94
CA ALA A 256 10.83 -10.43 7.62
C ALA A 256 11.64 -9.47 6.75
N HIS A 257 10.95 -8.68 5.92
CA HIS A 257 11.51 -7.66 5.01
C HIS A 257 11.43 -6.24 5.59
N HIS A 258 10.93 -6.07 6.81
CA HIS A 258 10.83 -4.75 7.44
C HIS A 258 12.24 -4.20 7.74
N PRO A 259 12.54 -2.93 7.43
CA PRO A 259 13.88 -2.35 7.57
C PRO A 259 14.41 -2.42 9.01
N ASP A 260 13.52 -2.26 9.98
CA ASP A 260 13.85 -2.30 11.41
C ASP A 260 13.89 -3.73 11.99
N PHE A 261 13.67 -4.78 11.20
CA PHE A 261 13.70 -6.14 11.72
C PHE A 261 15.10 -6.72 11.74
N THR A 262 15.53 -7.18 12.91
CA THR A 262 16.67 -8.10 13.05
C THR A 262 16.32 -9.27 13.96
N ILE A 263 17.20 -10.28 14.01
CA ILE A 263 17.07 -11.41 14.93
C ILE A 263 17.54 -11.08 16.36
N ALA A 264 17.86 -9.81 16.65
CA ALA A 264 18.19 -9.37 18.00
C ALA A 264 16.97 -9.51 18.91
N THR A 265 17.21 -9.89 20.16
CA THR A 265 16.14 -10.12 21.16
C THR A 265 15.23 -8.90 21.36
N GLU A 266 15.80 -7.70 21.32
CA GLU A 266 15.06 -6.43 21.49
C GLU A 266 14.05 -6.23 20.35
N ASP A 267 14.47 -6.45 19.11
CA ASP A 267 13.61 -6.34 17.93
C ASP A 267 12.54 -7.44 17.94
N LEU A 268 12.88 -8.67 18.37
CA LEU A 268 11.89 -9.74 18.52
C LEU A 268 10.76 -9.36 19.49
N PHE A 269 11.04 -8.62 20.56
CA PHE A 269 9.99 -8.12 21.46
C PHE A 269 9.07 -7.09 20.78
N ILE A 270 9.65 -6.17 20.01
CA ILE A 270 8.90 -5.17 19.24
C ILE A 270 8.03 -5.88 18.19
N PHE A 271 8.59 -6.85 17.48
CA PHE A 271 7.90 -7.54 16.40
C PHE A 271 6.86 -8.56 16.87
N ALA A 272 7.02 -9.08 18.10
CA ALA A 272 5.99 -9.89 18.75
C ALA A 272 4.65 -9.15 18.85
N GLN A 273 4.66 -7.80 18.93
CA GLN A 273 3.43 -7.01 19.00
C GLN A 273 2.59 -7.09 17.71
N TYR A 274 3.22 -7.15 16.53
CA TYR A 274 2.51 -7.35 15.26
C TYR A 274 1.77 -8.69 15.23
N ILE A 275 2.46 -9.76 15.64
CA ILE A 275 1.89 -11.11 15.66
C ILE A 275 0.80 -11.22 16.74
N LYS A 276 1.03 -10.66 17.94
CA LYS A 276 0.02 -10.58 18.99
C LYS A 276 -1.21 -9.81 18.53
N PHE A 277 -1.03 -8.72 17.80
CA PHE A 277 -2.13 -7.94 17.25
C PHE A 277 -2.93 -8.77 16.24
N PHE A 278 -2.27 -9.48 15.32
CA PHE A 278 -2.91 -10.43 14.41
C PHE A 278 -3.74 -11.47 15.17
N LEU A 279 -3.13 -12.18 16.12
CA LEU A 279 -3.80 -13.22 16.90
C LEU A 279 -5.00 -12.66 17.68
N SER A 280 -4.89 -11.46 18.25
CA SER A 280 -6.00 -10.81 18.97
C SER A 280 -7.20 -10.46 18.09
N CYS A 281 -6.97 -10.27 16.79
CA CYS A 281 -8.03 -9.93 15.84
C CYS A 281 -8.63 -11.15 15.15
N ALA A 282 -7.84 -12.21 14.99
CA ALA A 282 -8.12 -13.23 13.98
C ALA A 282 -8.11 -14.67 14.51
N ALA A 283 -7.37 -14.96 15.57
CA ALA A 283 -7.27 -16.32 16.10
C ALA A 283 -8.55 -16.70 16.86
N THR A 284 -9.00 -17.94 16.66
CA THR A 284 -10.11 -18.57 17.35
C THR A 284 -9.75 -20.01 17.69
N ALA A 285 -10.52 -20.66 18.58
CA ALA A 285 -10.34 -22.08 18.87
C ALA A 285 -10.39 -22.95 17.60
N ASP A 286 -11.24 -22.57 16.64
CA ASP A 286 -11.45 -23.35 15.41
C ASP A 286 -10.32 -23.22 14.39
N ASN A 287 -9.56 -22.11 14.41
CA ASN A 287 -8.57 -21.82 13.38
C ASN A 287 -7.11 -21.82 13.88
N VAL A 288 -6.88 -21.95 15.19
CA VAL A 288 -5.55 -21.78 15.76
C VAL A 288 -4.58 -22.88 15.32
N SER A 289 -5.04 -24.12 15.17
CA SER A 289 -4.25 -25.22 14.59
C SER A 289 -3.84 -24.96 13.15
N PHE A 290 -4.72 -24.33 12.34
CA PHE A 290 -4.40 -23.91 10.98
C PHE A 290 -3.32 -22.82 10.95
N LEU A 291 -3.45 -21.78 11.80
CA LEU A 291 -2.45 -20.71 11.92
C LEU A 291 -1.09 -21.26 12.36
N TYR A 292 -1.09 -22.21 13.31
CA TYR A 292 0.12 -22.88 13.76
C TYR A 292 0.77 -23.69 12.63
N HIS A 293 -0.03 -24.39 11.82
CA HIS A 293 0.48 -25.14 10.67
C HIS A 293 1.09 -24.23 9.59
N ILE A 294 0.53 -23.04 9.36
CA ILE A 294 1.09 -22.04 8.43
C ILE A 294 2.54 -21.71 8.79
N VAL A 295 2.82 -21.37 10.06
CA VAL A 295 4.17 -20.95 10.46
C VAL A 295 5.17 -22.11 10.45
N GLN A 296 4.71 -23.33 10.71
CA GLN A 296 5.51 -24.54 10.49
C GLN A 296 5.88 -24.71 9.01
N LYS A 297 4.95 -24.43 8.09
CA LYS A 297 5.20 -24.47 6.64
C LYS A 297 6.17 -23.39 6.19
N ILE A 298 6.04 -22.16 6.70
CA ILE A 298 6.98 -21.06 6.38
C ILE A 298 8.41 -21.45 6.79
N LYS A 299 8.57 -22.05 7.96
CA LYS A 299 9.88 -22.57 8.43
C LYS A 299 10.49 -23.66 7.54
N LEU A 300 9.69 -24.30 6.69
CA LEU A 300 10.11 -25.33 5.72
C LEU A 300 10.17 -24.78 4.28
N SER A 301 10.25 -23.48 4.11
CA SER A 301 10.22 -22.81 2.82
C SER A 301 11.32 -21.76 2.71
N LYS A 302 11.73 -21.41 1.50
CA LYS A 302 12.64 -20.30 1.23
C LYS A 302 11.88 -19.09 0.75
N ASP A 303 12.38 -17.93 1.14
CA ASP A 303 11.98 -16.66 0.58
C ASP A 303 12.28 -16.63 -0.94
N VAL A 304 11.33 -16.15 -1.73
CA VAL A 304 11.45 -16.07 -3.19
C VAL A 304 12.04 -14.74 -3.64
N VAL A 305 11.90 -13.69 -2.83
CA VAL A 305 12.33 -12.32 -3.13
C VAL A 305 13.80 -12.11 -2.75
N ALA A 306 14.19 -12.57 -1.57
CA ALA A 306 15.55 -12.46 -1.03
C ALA A 306 15.88 -13.69 -0.17
N ASP A 307 16.60 -14.67 -0.72
CA ASP A 307 16.88 -15.96 -0.06
C ASP A 307 17.59 -15.77 1.30
N GLU A 308 18.41 -14.72 1.42
CA GLU A 308 19.10 -14.30 2.63
C GLU A 308 18.15 -13.90 3.78
N LEU A 309 16.94 -13.41 3.46
CA LEU A 309 15.93 -13.04 4.45
C LEU A 309 15.07 -14.23 4.90
N SER A 310 15.33 -15.44 4.38
CA SER A 310 14.67 -16.66 4.86
C SER A 310 14.88 -16.87 6.36
N GLN A 311 16.07 -16.54 6.89
CA GLN A 311 16.37 -16.63 8.33
C GLN A 311 15.46 -15.72 9.17
N ASN A 312 15.14 -14.54 8.67
CA ASN A 312 14.19 -13.63 9.32
C ASN A 312 12.79 -14.25 9.38
N SER A 313 12.33 -14.85 8.27
CA SER A 313 11.06 -15.59 8.23
C SER A 313 11.04 -16.78 9.20
N TYR A 314 12.17 -17.47 9.39
CA TYR A 314 12.28 -18.58 10.35
C TYR A 314 12.18 -18.10 11.79
N ALA A 315 12.91 -17.05 12.15
CA ALA A 315 12.86 -16.44 13.48
C ALA A 315 11.43 -15.96 13.81
N LEU A 316 10.77 -15.28 12.86
CA LEU A 316 9.37 -14.84 13.02
C LEU A 316 8.39 -16.01 13.10
N SER A 317 8.65 -17.11 12.39
CA SER A 317 7.84 -18.34 12.46
C SER A 317 7.94 -19.03 13.82
N ASP A 318 9.14 -19.06 14.42
CA ASP A 318 9.34 -19.57 15.78
C ASP A 318 8.72 -18.67 16.84
N LEU A 319 8.89 -17.35 16.69
CA LEU A 319 8.22 -16.37 17.54
C LEU A 319 6.69 -16.51 17.47
N ALA A 320 6.13 -16.62 16.27
CA ALA A 320 4.71 -16.84 16.07
C ALA A 320 4.23 -18.17 16.67
N SER A 321 5.00 -19.25 16.49
CA SER A 321 4.71 -20.55 17.10
C SER A 321 4.64 -20.47 18.62
N LEU A 322 5.58 -19.75 19.24
CA LEU A 322 5.59 -19.51 20.68
C LEU A 322 4.36 -18.70 21.14
N LEU A 323 4.05 -17.62 20.43
CA LEU A 323 2.91 -16.74 20.75
C LEU A 323 1.56 -17.45 20.58
N ILE A 324 1.42 -18.31 19.57
CA ILE A 324 0.23 -19.14 19.37
C ILE A 324 0.08 -20.11 20.54
N LYS A 325 1.13 -20.85 20.91
CA LYS A 325 1.09 -21.76 22.08
C LYS A 325 0.74 -21.03 23.36
N HIS A 326 1.37 -19.88 23.60
CA HIS A 326 1.07 -19.04 24.76
C HIS A 326 -0.42 -18.63 24.76
N LYS A 327 -0.94 -18.20 23.62
CA LYS A 327 -2.35 -17.82 23.51
C LYS A 327 -3.27 -19.00 23.78
N CYS A 328 -3.03 -20.17 23.19
CA CYS A 328 -3.80 -21.38 23.46
C CYS A 328 -3.84 -21.71 24.95
N ASN A 329 -2.71 -21.61 25.65
CA ASN A 329 -2.64 -21.86 27.08
C ASN A 329 -3.43 -20.82 27.90
N GLU A 330 -3.30 -19.54 27.55
CA GLU A 330 -3.99 -18.42 28.21
C GLU A 330 -5.52 -18.54 28.15
N VAL A 331 -6.06 -18.94 26.99
CA VAL A 331 -7.51 -19.05 26.76
C VAL A 331 -8.04 -20.49 26.70
N SER A 332 -7.20 -21.47 27.07
CA SER A 332 -7.52 -22.91 27.09
C SER A 332 -8.06 -23.47 25.76
N TRP A 333 -7.49 -23.04 24.63
CA TRP A 333 -7.83 -23.62 23.32
C TRP A 333 -7.03 -24.90 23.06
N PRO A 334 -7.65 -25.96 22.50
CA PRO A 334 -6.91 -27.11 22.02
C PRO A 334 -6.00 -26.69 20.85
N LEU A 335 -4.82 -27.29 20.79
CA LEU A 335 -3.88 -27.11 19.68
C LEU A 335 -3.58 -28.48 19.05
N ASP A 336 -4.55 -28.97 18.29
CA ASP A 336 -4.48 -30.26 17.62
C ASP A 336 -3.68 -30.19 16.32
N ALA A 337 -3.27 -31.35 15.80
CA ALA A 337 -2.65 -31.43 14.48
C ALA A 337 -3.64 -31.01 13.39
N TYR A 338 -3.24 -30.06 12.55
CA TYR A 338 -4.05 -29.65 11.41
C TYR A 338 -3.95 -30.69 10.28
N ALA A 339 -5.08 -31.28 9.90
CA ALA A 339 -5.14 -32.33 8.87
C ALA A 339 -5.29 -31.78 7.44
N GLY A 340 -5.60 -30.50 7.28
CA GLY A 340 -5.81 -29.87 5.98
C GLY A 340 -4.51 -29.53 5.26
N HIS A 341 -4.62 -29.18 3.97
CA HIS A 341 -3.50 -28.70 3.18
C HIS A 341 -3.32 -27.19 3.34
N VAL A 342 -2.07 -26.73 3.33
CA VAL A 342 -1.72 -25.31 3.35
C VAL A 342 -0.68 -25.06 2.29
N ASP A 343 -1.09 -24.31 1.27
CA ASP A 343 -0.20 -23.78 0.24
C ASP A 343 0.25 -22.36 0.59
N LEU A 344 1.56 -22.18 0.65
CA LEU A 344 2.14 -20.85 0.74
C LEU A 344 2.05 -20.15 -0.62
N HIS A 345 1.87 -18.84 -0.58
CA HIS A 345 1.78 -18.05 -1.80
C HIS A 345 3.12 -18.12 -2.57
N SER A 346 3.11 -18.68 -3.78
CA SER A 346 4.33 -18.98 -4.56
C SER A 346 5.20 -17.77 -4.91
N LYS A 347 4.61 -16.56 -4.96
CA LYS A 347 5.38 -15.30 -5.11
C LYS A 347 6.14 -14.87 -3.85
N LEU A 348 5.88 -15.48 -2.69
CA LEU A 348 6.50 -15.15 -1.41
C LEU A 348 7.45 -16.26 -0.96
N TYR A 349 6.98 -17.51 -1.02
CA TYR A 349 7.71 -18.68 -0.52
C TYR A 349 7.74 -19.83 -1.52
N LYS A 350 8.85 -20.57 -1.52
CA LYS A 350 9.02 -21.85 -2.25
C LYS A 350 9.39 -22.96 -1.27
N SER A 351 8.76 -24.14 -1.37
CA SER A 351 9.05 -25.24 -0.44
C SER A 351 10.50 -25.71 -0.54
N LEU A 352 11.10 -26.04 0.59
CA LEU A 352 12.38 -26.73 0.62
C LEU A 352 12.23 -28.17 0.13
N ALA A 353 13.27 -28.67 -0.55
CA ALA A 353 13.36 -30.09 -0.87
C ALA A 353 13.69 -30.86 0.41
N SER A 354 13.13 -32.07 0.57
CA SER A 354 13.22 -32.85 1.81
C SER A 354 14.64 -33.14 2.32
N GLY A 355 15.67 -33.01 1.47
CA GLY A 355 17.08 -33.23 1.83
C GLY A 355 17.86 -32.02 2.36
N THR A 356 17.36 -30.78 2.20
CA THR A 356 18.10 -29.55 2.58
C THR A 356 17.64 -28.92 3.89
N VAL A 357 16.49 -29.36 4.43
CA VAL A 357 15.83 -28.77 5.62
C VAL A 357 16.74 -28.73 6.85
N GLN A 358 17.51 -29.79 7.13
CA GLN A 358 18.32 -29.90 8.35
C GLN A 358 19.55 -28.97 8.39
N ASN A 359 20.01 -28.47 7.25
CA ASN A 359 21.19 -27.61 7.17
C ASN A 359 20.84 -26.12 7.16
N GLU A 360 19.63 -25.75 6.72
CA GLU A 360 19.23 -24.36 6.48
C GLU A 360 18.30 -23.80 7.57
N VAL A 361 17.60 -24.66 8.31
CA VAL A 361 16.71 -24.31 9.41
C VAL A 361 17.45 -24.59 10.73
N LYS A 362 18.32 -23.69 11.16
CA LYS A 362 19.05 -23.79 12.43
C LYS A 362 18.71 -22.67 13.37
#